data_AF-A0A3D5PHA6-F1
#
_entry.id   AF-A0A3D5PHA6-F1
#
_cell.length_a   1.000
_cell.length_b   1.000
_cell.length_c   1.000
_cell.angle_alpha   90.00
_cell.angle_beta   90.00
_cell.angle_gamma   90.00
#
_symmetry.space_group_name_H-M   'P 1'
#
loop_
_entity.id
_entity.type
_entity.pdbx_description
1 polymer ?
#
loop_
_entity_poly.entity_id
_entity_poly.type
_entity_poly.pdbx_seq_one_letter_code
_entity_poly.pdbx_strand_id
1 'polypeptide(L)'
;NRRWLRKIRPWYGHHYHFHVRLACPKGARGCKDQNPPPAGDGCADAQKWVNDILNPPKAKPRDPNAPKPKPRVRREYVLSDLPKQCADVLRSR
;
A
#
# COMPACT_ATOMS: atom_id res chain seq x y z
N ASN A 1 11.14 23.38 10.46
CA ASN A 1 11.71 22.02 10.34
C ASN A 1 10.59 21.00 10.05
N ARG A 2 10.24 20.77 8.77
CA ARG A 2 9.10 19.89 8.36
C ARG A 2 9.44 18.88 7.27
N ARG A 3 10.69 18.86 6.78
CA ARG A 3 11.10 18.03 5.62
C ARG A 3 10.88 16.52 5.84
N TRP A 4 10.93 16.05 7.08
CA TRP A 4 10.75 14.64 7.43
C TRP A 4 9.30 14.15 7.23
N LEU A 5 8.30 15.04 7.28
CA LEU A 5 6.89 14.71 7.10
C LEU A 5 6.61 14.11 5.72
N ARG A 6 7.44 14.41 4.71
CA ARG A 6 7.40 13.77 3.39
C ARG A 6 7.41 12.24 3.44
N LYS A 7 8.00 11.65 4.49
CA LYS A 7 8.07 10.19 4.70
C LYS A 7 6.79 9.62 5.33
N ILE A 8 5.97 10.44 5.99
CA ILE A 8 4.75 10.00 6.67
C ILE A 8 3.62 9.90 5.65
N ARG A 9 3.00 8.72 5.54
CA ARG A 9 1.96 8.41 4.57
C ARG A 9 0.70 7.91 5.30
N PRO A 10 -0.47 8.57 5.11
CA PRO A 10 -1.73 8.07 5.66
C PRO A 10 -2.08 6.70 5.09
N TRP A 11 -2.58 5.80 5.95
CA TRP A 11 -3.10 4.49 5.56
C TRP A 11 -4.10 3.97 6.59
N TYR A 12 -5.03 3.12 6.15
CA TYR A 12 -6.03 2.51 7.02
C TYR A 12 -5.40 1.59 8.08
N GLY A 13 -6.00 1.52 9.28
CA GLY A 13 -5.63 0.56 10.33
C GLY A 13 -4.44 0.95 11.22
N HIS A 14 -3.78 2.08 10.96
CA HIS A 14 -2.55 2.49 11.65
C HIS A 14 -2.82 3.41 12.87
N HIS A 15 -3.73 3.01 13.76
CA HIS A 15 -4.12 3.84 14.93
C HIS A 15 -3.12 3.74 16.09
N TYR A 16 -2.44 2.61 16.23
CA TYR A 16 -1.61 2.28 17.41
C TYR A 16 -0.19 1.86 17.05
N HIS A 17 0.18 1.90 15.77
CA HIS A 17 1.49 1.48 15.30
C HIS A 17 1.87 2.22 14.01
N PHE A 18 3.17 2.25 13.74
CA PHE A 18 3.73 2.74 12.48
C PHE A 18 4.30 1.57 11.68
N HIS A 19 4.04 1.57 10.37
CA HIS A 19 4.75 0.71 9.45
C HIS A 19 5.98 1.45 8.93
N VAL A 20 7.16 1.03 9.39
CA VAL A 20 8.43 1.57 8.91
C VAL A 20 8.94 0.71 7.75
N ARG A 21 9.28 1.37 6.64
CA ARG A 21 9.91 0.75 5.47
C ARG A 21 11.28 1.35 5.26
N LEU A 22 12.28 0.49 5.07
CA LEU A 22 13.65 0.87 4.77
C LEU A 22 13.92 0.77 3.25
N ALA A 23 14.91 1.52 2.78
CA ALA A 23 15.42 1.36 1.43
C ALA A 23 16.12 0.01 1.26
N CYS A 24 16.21 -0.46 0.02
CA CYS A 24 17.01 -1.64 -0.30
C CYS A 24 18.47 -1.44 0.14
N PRO A 25 19.06 -2.40 0.86
CA PRO A 25 20.46 -2.32 1.25
C PRO A 25 21.39 -2.22 0.03
N LYS A 26 22.48 -1.46 0.16
CA LYS A 26 23.47 -1.32 -0.91
C LYS A 26 24.01 -2.69 -1.31
N GLY A 27 23.93 -3.02 -2.59
CA GLY A 27 24.44 -4.28 -3.15
C GLY A 27 23.48 -5.47 -3.06
N ALA A 28 22.29 -5.33 -2.45
CA ALA A 28 21.30 -6.40 -2.36
C ALA A 28 20.65 -6.69 -3.74
N ARG A 29 21.21 -7.65 -4.48
CA ARG A 29 20.71 -8.07 -5.79
C ARG A 29 19.31 -8.67 -5.67
N GLY A 30 18.34 -8.12 -6.41
CA GLY A 30 16.95 -8.58 -6.41
C GLY A 30 16.02 -7.83 -5.45
N CYS A 31 16.55 -6.94 -4.60
CA CYS A 31 15.72 -5.98 -3.86
C CYS A 31 15.22 -4.89 -4.81
N LYS A 32 13.94 -4.53 -4.70
CA LYS A 32 13.31 -3.47 -5.51
C LYS A 32 12.76 -2.38 -4.60
N ASP A 33 13.31 -1.18 -4.72
CA ASP A 33 12.77 0.00 -4.03
C ASP A 33 11.40 0.41 -4.59
N GLN A 34 10.66 1.15 -3.78
CA GLN A 34 9.46 1.83 -4.23
C GLN A 34 9.79 3.18 -4.87
N ASN A 35 8.84 3.70 -5.65
CA ASN A 35 8.91 5.09 -6.10
C ASN A 35 8.99 6.05 -4.91
N PRO A 36 9.75 7.15 -5.03
CA PRO A 36 9.87 8.13 -3.97
C PRO A 36 8.50 8.79 -3.68
N PRO A 37 8.23 9.18 -2.41
CA PRO A 37 7.04 9.96 -2.10
C PRO A 37 6.99 11.27 -2.91
N PRO A 38 5.79 11.84 -3.16
CA PRO A 38 5.66 13.15 -3.78
C PRO A 38 6.51 14.23 -3.08
N ALA A 39 6.82 15.31 -3.79
CA ALA A 39 7.53 16.45 -3.20
C ALA A 39 6.65 17.18 -2.17
N GLY A 40 7.28 17.98 -1.30
CA GLY A 40 6.59 18.69 -0.22
C GLY A 40 6.46 17.85 1.06
N ASP A 41 5.68 18.35 2.02
CA ASP A 41 5.45 17.68 3.32
C ASP A 41 4.20 16.78 3.32
N GLY A 42 3.40 16.81 2.25
CA GLY A 42 2.23 15.95 2.03
C GLY A 42 1.02 16.29 2.89
N CYS A 43 1.04 17.39 3.66
CA CYS A 43 -0.06 17.72 4.57
C CYS A 43 -1.35 18.12 3.85
N ALA A 44 -1.26 18.85 2.73
CA ALA A 44 -2.43 19.20 1.92
C ALA A 44 -3.13 17.95 1.37
N ASP A 45 -2.37 17.01 0.80
CA ASP A 45 -2.90 15.75 0.27
C ASP A 45 -3.50 14.86 1.38
N ALA A 46 -2.95 14.94 2.59
CA ALA A 46 -3.42 14.18 3.74
C ALA A 46 -4.75 14.71 4.31
N GLN A 47 -5.15 15.96 4.00
CA GLN A 47 -6.38 16.54 4.55
C GLN A 47 -7.61 15.71 4.18
N LYS A 48 -7.66 15.16 2.96
CA LYS A 48 -8.75 14.27 2.55
C LYS A 48 -8.84 13.03 3.44
N TRP A 49 -7.70 12.44 3.80
CA TRP A 49 -7.66 11.28 4.71
C TRP A 49 -8.19 11.64 6.09
N VAL A 50 -7.78 12.78 6.64
CA VAL A 50 -8.29 13.27 7.93
C VAL A 50 -9.81 13.43 7.88
N ASN A 51 -10.32 14.12 6.85
CA ASN A 51 -11.74 14.35 6.68
C ASN A 51 -12.53 13.04 6.55
N ASP A 52 -12.05 12.10 5.72
CA ASP A 52 -12.71 10.81 5.49
C ASP A 52 -12.65 9.89 6.73
N ILE A 53 -11.63 10.01 7.59
CA ILE A 53 -11.53 9.21 8.83
C ILE A 53 -12.49 9.76 9.88
N LEU A 54 -12.57 11.08 10.03
CA LEU A 54 -13.46 11.73 11.02
C LEU A 54 -14.92 11.70 10.56
N ASN A 55 -15.17 11.88 9.27
CA ASN A 55 -16.49 11.95 8.66
C ASN A 55 -16.54 11.03 7.43
N PRO A 56 -16.62 9.69 7.63
CA PRO A 56 -16.59 8.74 6.53
C PRO A 56 -17.73 9.01 5.54
N PRO A 57 -17.44 9.06 4.22
CA PRO A 57 -18.46 9.30 3.22
C PRO A 57 -19.51 8.18 3.27
N LYS A 58 -20.78 8.57 3.15
CA LYS A 58 -21.88 7.59 3.04
C LYS A 58 -21.60 6.67 1.85
N ALA A 59 -21.91 5.38 2.02
CA ALA A 59 -21.84 4.43 0.92
C ALA A 59 -22.70 4.96 -0.23
N LYS A 60 -22.11 5.08 -1.43
CA LYS A 60 -22.87 5.48 -2.61
C LYS A 60 -23.91 4.39 -2.92
N PRO A 61 -25.17 4.75 -3.16
CA PRO A 61 -26.16 3.79 -3.63
C PRO A 61 -25.65 3.10 -4.89
N ARG A 62 -25.92 1.79 -5.02
CA ARG A 62 -25.60 1.10 -6.25
C ARG A 62 -26.47 1.68 -7.36
N ASP A 63 -25.86 2.06 -8.48
CA ASP A 63 -26.60 2.41 -9.68
C ASP A 63 -27.51 1.22 -10.06
N PRO A 64 -28.84 1.41 -10.12
CA PRO A 64 -29.79 0.35 -10.48
C PRO A 64 -29.50 -0.28 -11.84
N ASN A 65 -28.89 0.49 -12.75
CA ASN A 65 -28.56 0.05 -14.11
C ASN A 65 -27.13 -0.51 -14.22
N ALA A 66 -26.32 -0.44 -13.15
CA ALA A 66 -24.98 -1.02 -13.21
C ALA A 66 -25.06 -2.55 -13.32
N PRO A 67 -24.28 -3.16 -14.23
CA PRO A 67 -24.21 -4.61 -14.32
C PRO A 67 -23.78 -5.20 -12.98
N LYS A 68 -24.29 -6.40 -12.68
CA LYS A 68 -23.90 -7.14 -11.47
C LYS A 68 -22.36 -7.20 -11.42
N PRO A 69 -21.73 -6.81 -10.29
CA PRO A 69 -20.28 -6.90 -10.18
C PRO A 69 -19.88 -8.35 -10.43
N LYS A 70 -18.92 -8.55 -11.35
CA LYS A 70 -18.33 -9.87 -11.55
C LYS A 70 -17.84 -10.38 -10.20
N PRO A 71 -18.03 -11.68 -9.88
CA PRO A 71 -17.47 -12.26 -8.69
C PRO A 71 -16.00 -11.89 -8.62
N ARG A 72 -15.60 -11.24 -7.52
CA ARG A 72 -14.18 -10.98 -7.27
C ARG A 72 -13.58 -12.33 -6.95
N VAL A 73 -13.16 -13.07 -7.97
CA VAL A 73 -12.27 -14.22 -7.78
C VAL A 73 -11.03 -13.62 -7.16
N ARG A 74 -10.85 -13.84 -5.85
CA ARG A 74 -9.64 -13.42 -5.17
C ARG A 74 -8.51 -14.13 -5.88
N ARG A 75 -7.64 -13.38 -6.55
CA ARG A 75 -6.46 -13.98 -7.20
C ARG A 75 -5.66 -14.66 -6.11
N GLU A 76 -5.59 -15.98 -6.19
CA GLU A 76 -4.67 -16.76 -5.38
C GLU A 76 -3.28 -16.61 -6.00
N TYR A 77 -2.30 -16.29 -5.16
CA TYR A 77 -0.91 -16.27 -5.60
C TYR A 77 -0.39 -17.69 -5.62
N VAL A 78 0.23 -18.09 -6.73
CA VAL A 78 0.95 -19.36 -6.86
C VAL A 78 2.46 -19.10 -6.77
N LEU A 79 3.25 -20.14 -6.53
CA LEU A 79 4.71 -19.99 -6.40
C LEU A 79 5.36 -19.38 -7.66
N SER A 80 4.79 -19.60 -8.84
CA SER A 80 5.26 -18.99 -10.08
C SER A 80 5.04 -17.47 -10.17
N ASP A 81 4.21 -16.89 -9.30
CA ASP A 81 3.99 -15.44 -9.21
C ASP A 81 5.04 -14.72 -8.35
N LEU A 82 5.81 -15.48 -7.56
CA LEU A 82 6.80 -14.94 -6.62
C LEU A 82 8.19 -14.85 -7.27
N PRO A 83 9.11 -14.04 -6.71
CA PRO A 83 10.51 -14.06 -7.13
C PRO A 83 11.09 -15.48 -7.11
N LYS A 84 11.89 -15.84 -8.12
CA LYS A 84 12.43 -17.20 -8.27
C LYS A 84 13.16 -17.71 -7.02
N GLN A 85 13.81 -16.82 -6.28
CA GLN A 85 14.53 -17.14 -5.05
C GLN A 85 13.61 -17.74 -3.96
N CYS A 86 12.31 -17.42 -3.97
CA CYS A 86 11.36 -17.97 -3.00
C CYS A 86 11.20 -19.49 -3.16
N ALA A 87 11.30 -20.02 -4.38
CA ALA A 87 11.23 -21.46 -4.62
C ALA A 87 12.49 -22.19 -4.14
N ASP A 88 13.65 -21.53 -4.14
CA ASP A 88 14.91 -22.12 -3.66
C ASP A 88 14.86 -22.35 -2.14
N VAL A 89 14.29 -21.42 -1.39
CA VAL A 89 14.09 -21.56 0.07
C VAL A 89 13.20 -22.76 0.40
N LEU A 90 12.16 -23.01 -0.38
CA LEU A 90 11.28 -24.16 -0.15
C LEU A 90 11.98 -25.50 -0.44
N ARG A 91 12.95 -25.51 -1.35
CA ARG A 91 13.73 -26.70 -1.74
C ARG A 91 14.99 -26.92 -0.91
N SER A 92 15.35 -26.01 -0.01
CA SER A 92 16.63 -26.04 0.73
C SER A 92 16.67 -27.07 1.85
N ARG A 93 15.90 -28.15 1.76
CA ARG A 93 15.85 -29.24 2.73
C ARG A 93 16.75 -30.38 2.31
#